data_AF-A0A9W4X4J4-F1
#
_entry.id   AF-A0A9W4X4J4-F1
#
_cell.length_a   1.000
_cell.length_b   1.000
_cell.length_c   1.000
_cell.angle_alpha   90.00
_cell.angle_beta   90.00
_cell.angle_gamma   90.00
#
_symmetry.space_group_name_H-M   'P 1'
#
loop_
_entity.id
_entity.type
_entity.pdbx_description
1 polymer ?
#
loop_
_entity_poly.entity_id
_entity_poly.type
_entity_poly.pdbx_seq_one_letter_code
_entity_poly.pdbx_strand_id
1 'polypeptide(L)'
;MKNTFKEHHIIENLEDIYKNSIIVLDTNSILNLYRYSESNRKKYFEILKQVEERLYLTNHICNEFYKNRLIIIENRSTFKENINELINENQKKLINVIQNSTGTEKYNSALSILKHESPLQYSIINEIEKSLKKISKIITEFKQDFEIKYIQGEDPILEEITKIIQEKISPEISLIEKEKLFKEGEKRYENEIPPGYKDINKPKNEKFGDLIIWNELQNLAKETEKSVLFISDDRKDDWAIKFKGYDLGPRKELIKEFLTNTGKLFYSITTTKFIQLISESFKISNTEKLEEETEIIQKNINSDNIYYANKYDINEQFIKIFNDPRHYQNEIEDYKSYSDYINQIQKLTEFKPEYLNNLKDYSQSLEIIKEINDYKKIRNFYNHLRDYKNPIEELKKTQEALKQIRKKDDRSDDNLENV
;
A
#
# COMPACT_ATOMS: atom_id res chain seq x y z
N MET A 1 42.78 -12.70 -5.64
CA MET A 1 41.91 -12.22 -4.54
C MET A 1 40.86 -11.24 -5.05
N LYS A 2 41.21 -10.03 -5.51
CA LYS A 2 40.22 -9.02 -5.95
C LYS A 2 39.18 -9.49 -6.97
N ASN A 3 39.62 -10.19 -8.02
CA ASN A 3 38.71 -10.69 -9.07
C ASN A 3 37.87 -11.91 -8.63
N THR A 4 38.32 -12.64 -7.62
CA THR A 4 37.68 -13.88 -7.12
C THR A 4 36.67 -13.57 -6.01
N PHE A 5 36.96 -12.54 -5.19
CA PHE A 5 36.18 -12.13 -4.04
C PHE A 5 35.63 -10.71 -4.24
N LYS A 6 34.99 -10.47 -5.39
CA LYS A 6 34.52 -9.13 -5.79
C LYS A 6 33.56 -8.52 -4.77
N GLU A 7 32.76 -9.34 -4.09
CA GLU A 7 31.85 -8.94 -3.02
C GLU A 7 32.57 -8.24 -1.84
N HIS A 8 33.83 -8.61 -1.58
CA HIS A 8 34.66 -7.99 -0.54
C HIS A 8 35.33 -6.68 -1.01
N HIS A 9 35.42 -6.46 -2.33
CA HIS A 9 36.08 -5.29 -2.94
C HIS A 9 35.09 -4.35 -3.65
N ILE A 10 33.79 -4.49 -3.38
CA ILE A 10 32.72 -3.65 -3.96
C ILE A 10 32.96 -2.15 -3.75
N ILE A 11 33.66 -1.78 -2.66
CA ILE A 11 34.01 -0.40 -2.29
C ILE A 11 34.75 0.32 -3.43
N GLU A 12 35.61 -0.40 -4.17
CA GLU A 12 36.38 0.16 -5.29
C GLU A 12 35.48 0.56 -6.48
N ASN A 13 34.23 0.08 -6.52
CA ASN A 13 33.26 0.33 -7.59
C ASN A 13 32.09 1.23 -7.15
N LEU A 14 32.10 1.76 -5.91
CA LEU A 14 30.94 2.50 -5.39
C LEU A 14 30.63 3.77 -6.16
N GLU A 15 31.66 4.51 -6.60
CA GLU A 15 31.42 5.71 -7.41
C GLU A 15 30.69 5.39 -8.72
N ASP A 16 31.08 4.31 -9.38
CA ASP A 16 30.43 3.84 -10.61
C ASP A 16 28.98 3.42 -10.31
N ILE A 17 28.76 2.66 -9.23
CA ILE A 17 27.41 2.27 -8.80
C ILE A 17 26.54 3.51 -8.55
N TYR A 18 27.05 4.51 -7.83
CA TYR A 18 26.30 5.72 -7.51
C TYR A 18 25.99 6.59 -8.73
N LYS A 19 26.86 6.60 -9.75
CA LYS A 19 26.68 7.43 -10.95
C LYS A 19 25.89 6.74 -12.06
N ASN A 20 26.04 5.43 -12.23
CA ASN A 20 25.60 4.73 -13.45
C ASN A 20 24.54 3.64 -13.24
N SER A 21 24.27 3.21 -12.00
CA SER A 21 23.25 2.18 -11.72
C SER A 21 21.84 2.72 -11.91
N ILE A 22 20.88 1.83 -12.18
CA ILE A 22 19.48 2.14 -11.89
C ILE A 22 19.30 2.24 -10.37
N ILE A 23 18.40 3.10 -9.95
CA ILE A 23 18.09 3.39 -8.55
C ILE A 23 16.70 2.83 -8.29
N VAL A 24 16.60 1.87 -7.38
CA VAL A 24 15.32 1.30 -6.97
C VAL A 24 15.01 1.73 -5.55
N LEU A 25 13.91 2.45 -5.37
CA LEU A 25 13.46 2.88 -4.04
C LEU A 25 12.63 1.78 -3.40
N ASP A 26 12.89 1.45 -2.14
CA ASP A 26 11.97 0.59 -1.37
C ASP A 26 10.62 1.28 -1.14
N THR A 27 9.63 0.49 -0.70
CA THR A 27 8.28 0.96 -0.38
C THR A 27 8.27 2.11 0.65
N ASN A 28 8.96 1.96 1.78
CA ASN A 28 9.08 2.98 2.82
C ASN A 28 9.78 4.26 2.33
N SER A 29 10.83 4.14 1.51
CA SER A 29 11.55 5.27 0.92
C SER A 29 10.63 6.15 0.07
N ILE A 30 9.63 5.57 -0.60
CA ILE A 30 8.61 6.30 -1.37
C ILE A 30 7.49 6.79 -0.46
N LEU A 31 7.01 5.95 0.47
CA LEU A 31 5.98 6.32 1.44
C LEU A 31 6.40 7.51 2.32
N ASN A 32 7.71 7.75 2.49
CA ASN A 32 8.22 8.93 3.16
C ASN A 32 7.73 10.24 2.53
N LEU A 33 7.42 10.28 1.23
CA LEU A 33 6.77 11.45 0.60
C LEU A 33 5.46 11.80 1.31
N TYR A 34 4.70 10.82 1.78
CA TYR A 34 3.49 11.04 2.55
C TYR A 34 3.76 11.39 4.02
N ARG A 35 4.94 11.07 4.55
CA ARG A 35 5.33 11.32 5.95
C ARG A 35 5.99 12.69 6.14
N TYR A 36 6.72 13.18 5.14
CA TYR A 36 7.43 14.45 5.24
C TYR A 36 6.49 15.65 5.37
N SER A 37 6.97 16.67 6.08
CA SER A 37 6.43 18.03 6.01
C SER A 37 6.35 18.53 4.55
N GLU A 38 5.46 19.48 4.27
CA GLU A 38 5.26 20.00 2.91
C GLU A 38 6.57 20.51 2.27
N SER A 39 7.40 21.22 3.03
CA SER A 39 8.69 21.73 2.55
C SER A 39 9.68 20.62 2.24
N ASN A 40 9.79 19.61 3.11
CA ASN A 40 10.72 18.51 2.94
C ASN A 40 10.26 17.57 1.83
N ARG A 41 8.95 17.39 1.64
CA ARG A 41 8.39 16.67 0.49
C ARG A 41 8.79 17.31 -0.83
N LYS A 42 8.63 18.64 -0.97
CA LYS A 42 9.07 19.38 -2.16
C LYS A 42 10.56 19.20 -2.41
N LYS A 43 11.38 19.27 -1.35
CA LYS A 43 12.82 19.05 -1.42
C LYS A 43 13.17 17.61 -1.83
N TYR A 44 12.45 16.62 -1.34
CA TYR A 44 12.66 15.23 -1.73
C TYR A 44 12.25 14.98 -3.20
N PHE A 45 11.15 15.59 -3.67
CA PHE A 45 10.81 15.57 -5.10
C PHE A 45 11.86 16.25 -5.98
N GLU A 46 12.44 17.37 -5.53
CA GLU A 46 13.57 18.02 -6.23
C GLU A 46 14.75 17.06 -6.41
N ILE A 47 15.09 16.29 -5.37
CA ILE A 47 16.14 15.26 -5.40
C ILE A 47 15.78 14.13 -6.37
N LEU A 48 14.57 13.58 -6.28
CA LEU A 48 14.11 12.49 -7.14
C LEU A 48 14.13 12.89 -8.62
N LYS A 49 13.73 14.13 -8.94
CA LYS A 49 13.73 14.66 -10.32
C LYS A 49 15.13 14.74 -10.92
N GLN A 50 16.19 14.96 -10.14
CA GLN A 50 17.57 14.96 -10.66
C GLN A 50 18.04 13.60 -11.19
N VAL A 51 17.40 12.52 -10.73
CA VAL A 51 17.76 11.15 -11.10
C VAL A 51 16.59 10.40 -11.71
N GLU A 52 15.59 11.11 -12.24
CA GLU A 52 14.34 10.50 -12.74
C GLU A 52 14.60 9.41 -13.77
N GLU A 53 15.52 9.62 -14.71
CA GLU A 53 15.91 8.67 -15.75
C GLU A 53 16.52 7.37 -15.22
N ARG A 54 16.97 7.37 -13.96
CA ARG A 54 17.55 6.21 -13.30
C ARG A 54 16.60 5.57 -12.29
N LEU A 55 15.45 6.19 -11.98
CA LEU A 55 14.51 5.68 -10.99
C LEU A 55 13.64 4.58 -11.58
N TYR A 56 13.66 3.42 -10.92
CA TYR A 56 12.82 2.26 -11.21
C TYR A 56 12.12 1.80 -9.93
N LEU A 57 10.98 1.14 -10.08
CA LEU A 57 10.32 0.42 -9.00
C LEU A 57 10.11 -1.04 -9.37
N THR A 58 9.96 -1.89 -8.37
CA THR A 58 9.47 -3.25 -8.63
C THR A 58 7.95 -3.30 -8.51
N ASN A 59 7.31 -4.27 -9.18
CA ASN A 59 5.86 -4.44 -9.10
C ASN A 59 5.40 -4.67 -7.65
N HIS A 60 6.15 -5.46 -6.88
CA HIS A 60 5.84 -5.69 -5.46
C HIS A 60 5.88 -4.40 -4.64
N ILE A 61 6.91 -3.58 -4.82
CA ILE A 61 7.04 -2.27 -4.15
C ILE A 61 5.85 -1.37 -4.50
N CYS A 62 5.45 -1.33 -5.77
CA CYS A 62 4.26 -0.57 -6.17
C CYS A 62 3.00 -1.08 -5.45
N ASN A 63 2.77 -2.39 -5.38
CA ASN A 63 1.60 -2.96 -4.69
C ASN A 63 1.59 -2.61 -3.21
N GLU A 64 2.74 -2.73 -2.53
CA GLU A 64 2.85 -2.33 -1.14
C GLU A 64 2.62 -0.82 -0.96
N PHE A 65 3.19 0.00 -1.83
CA PHE A 65 3.00 1.45 -1.81
C PHE A 65 1.52 1.83 -1.94
N TYR A 66 0.82 1.25 -2.94
CA TYR A 66 -0.61 1.50 -3.11
C TYR A 66 -1.41 1.05 -1.87
N LYS A 67 -1.11 -0.10 -1.28
CA LYS A 67 -1.78 -0.57 -0.06
C LYS A 67 -1.54 0.35 1.14
N ASN A 68 -0.28 0.75 1.35
CA ASN A 68 0.18 1.38 2.57
C ASN A 68 0.01 2.91 2.57
N ARG A 69 -0.02 3.57 1.41
CA ARG A 69 -0.16 5.03 1.34
C ARG A 69 -1.46 5.54 1.98
N LEU A 70 -2.56 4.79 1.83
CA LEU A 70 -3.87 5.17 2.35
C LEU A 70 -3.87 5.25 3.89
N ILE A 71 -3.20 4.29 4.53
CA ILE A 71 -3.02 4.26 6.00
C ILE A 71 -2.25 5.51 6.47
N ILE A 72 -1.24 5.94 5.72
CA ILE A 72 -0.48 7.15 6.06
C ILE A 72 -1.33 8.41 5.88
N ILE A 73 -2.09 8.50 4.78
CA ILE A 73 -2.98 9.63 4.53
C ILE A 73 -4.04 9.71 5.63
N GLU A 74 -4.65 8.59 6.01
CA GLU A 74 -5.60 8.54 7.11
C GLU A 74 -4.98 9.03 8.41
N ASN A 75 -3.86 8.43 8.84
CA ASN A 75 -3.17 8.80 10.07
C ASN A 75 -2.82 10.29 10.11
N ARG A 76 -2.47 10.87 8.96
CA ARG A 76 -2.30 12.32 8.85
C ARG A 76 -3.63 13.03 8.95
N SER A 77 -4.65 12.66 8.18
CA SER A 77 -5.96 13.31 8.22
C SER A 77 -6.59 13.35 9.62
N THR A 78 -6.42 12.30 10.43
CA THR A 78 -7.04 12.15 11.75
C THR A 78 -6.12 12.51 12.92
N PHE A 79 -4.85 12.90 12.67
CA PHE A 79 -3.86 13.08 13.75
C PHE A 79 -4.34 14.06 14.82
N LYS A 80 -5.02 15.14 14.43
CA LYS A 80 -5.53 16.15 15.37
C LYS A 80 -6.60 15.58 16.30
N GLU A 81 -7.49 14.75 15.77
CA GLU A 81 -8.56 14.10 16.52
C GLU A 81 -7.95 13.11 17.51
N ASN A 82 -7.04 12.26 17.03
CA ASN A 82 -6.33 11.27 17.85
C ASN A 82 -5.52 11.92 18.98
N ILE A 83 -4.82 13.03 18.71
CA ILE A 83 -4.07 13.76 19.74
C ILE A 83 -5.01 14.42 20.76
N ASN A 84 -6.13 15.02 20.30
CA ASN A 84 -7.14 15.56 21.20
C ASN A 84 -7.74 14.48 22.10
N GLU A 85 -8.08 13.31 21.54
CA GLU A 85 -8.60 12.17 22.28
C GLU A 85 -7.60 11.69 23.33
N LEU A 86 -6.35 11.44 22.94
CA LEU A 86 -5.27 11.03 23.84
C LEU A 86 -5.10 12.00 25.02
N ILE A 87 -5.12 13.30 24.76
CA ILE A 87 -4.98 14.33 25.80
C ILE A 87 -6.21 14.34 26.71
N ASN A 88 -7.42 14.27 26.14
CA ASN A 88 -8.67 14.22 26.89
C ASN A 88 -8.73 13.00 27.82
N GLU A 89 -8.31 11.82 27.36
CA GLU A 89 -8.27 10.61 28.18
C GLU A 89 -7.31 10.73 29.37
N ASN A 90 -6.10 11.23 29.13
CA ASN A 90 -5.10 11.41 30.18
C ASN A 90 -5.52 12.50 31.18
N GLN A 91 -6.21 13.54 30.70
CA GLN A 91 -6.75 14.58 31.56
C GLN A 91 -7.89 14.05 32.44
N LYS A 92 -8.82 13.24 31.90
CA LYS A 92 -9.87 12.58 32.71
C LYS A 92 -9.26 11.73 33.82
N LYS A 93 -8.18 10.99 33.53
CA LYS A 93 -7.44 10.22 34.55
C LYS A 93 -6.85 11.14 35.63
N LEU A 94 -6.26 12.27 35.24
CA LEU A 94 -5.70 13.25 36.18
C LEU A 94 -6.78 13.91 37.05
N ILE A 95 -7.90 14.33 36.47
CA ILE A 95 -9.04 14.91 37.20
C ILE A 95 -9.58 13.88 38.20
N ASN A 96 -9.73 12.62 37.78
CA ASN A 96 -10.21 11.55 38.65
C ASN A 96 -9.30 11.32 39.87
N VAL A 97 -7.97 11.40 39.69
CA VAL A 97 -6.98 11.33 40.77
C VAL A 97 -7.20 12.46 41.79
N ILE A 98 -7.39 13.70 41.33
CA ILE A 98 -7.58 14.85 42.21
C ILE A 98 -8.96 14.80 42.90
N GLN A 99 -10.02 14.53 42.14
CA GLN A 99 -11.40 14.51 42.62
C GLN A 99 -11.65 13.41 43.65
N ASN A 100 -11.10 12.22 43.43
CA ASN A 100 -11.27 11.09 44.34
C ASN A 100 -10.11 10.93 45.32
N SER A 101 -9.08 11.78 45.21
CA SER A 101 -7.86 11.71 46.02
C SER A 101 -7.26 10.30 46.01
N THR A 102 -7.15 9.70 44.83
CA THR A 102 -6.64 8.34 44.61
C THR A 102 -5.21 8.36 44.05
N GLY A 103 -4.34 7.44 44.50
CA GLY A 103 -2.97 7.40 44.02
C GLY A 103 -2.17 6.25 44.65
N THR A 104 -0.85 6.27 44.46
CA THR A 104 0.04 5.24 45.01
C THR A 104 0.29 5.46 46.50
N GLU A 105 0.67 4.39 47.22
CA GLU A 105 0.88 4.42 48.68
C GLU A 105 1.83 5.53 49.14
N LYS A 106 2.82 5.86 48.31
CA LYS A 106 3.78 6.95 48.52
C LYS A 106 3.11 8.30 48.84
N TYR A 107 1.91 8.55 48.33
CA TYR A 107 1.23 9.85 48.44
C TYR A 107 -0.01 9.83 49.34
N ASN A 108 -0.30 8.72 50.04
CA ASN A 108 -1.53 8.55 50.83
C ASN A 108 -1.76 9.66 51.86
N SER A 109 -0.72 10.09 52.58
CA SER A 109 -0.85 11.18 53.57
C SER A 109 -1.30 12.50 52.93
N ALA A 110 -0.72 12.86 51.79
CA ALA A 110 -1.09 14.07 51.06
C ALA A 110 -2.51 13.97 50.47
N LEU A 111 -2.87 12.81 49.91
CA LEU A 111 -4.20 12.56 49.36
C LEU A 111 -5.29 12.56 50.45
N SER A 112 -4.98 12.05 51.64
CA SER A 112 -5.89 12.11 52.79
C SER A 112 -6.18 13.54 53.22
N ILE A 113 -5.18 14.44 53.17
CA ILE A 113 -5.39 15.87 53.42
C ILE A 113 -6.25 16.47 52.30
N LEU A 114 -5.87 16.22 51.04
CA LEU A 114 -6.57 16.75 49.86
C LEU A 114 -8.06 16.39 49.85
N LYS A 115 -8.44 15.20 50.34
CA LYS A 115 -9.83 14.73 50.45
C LYS A 115 -10.74 15.69 51.25
N HIS A 116 -10.15 16.45 52.17
CA HIS A 116 -10.86 17.41 53.02
C HIS A 116 -10.70 18.86 52.53
N GLU A 117 -9.90 19.10 51.49
CA GLU A 117 -9.60 20.42 50.93
C GLU A 117 -10.36 20.66 49.61
N SER A 118 -11.70 20.62 49.66
CA SER A 118 -12.54 20.80 48.47
C SER A 118 -12.26 22.09 47.67
N PRO A 119 -11.97 23.25 48.28
CA PRO A 119 -11.60 24.46 47.52
C PRO A 119 -10.32 24.29 46.69
N LEU A 120 -9.33 23.57 47.22
CA LEU A 120 -8.10 23.26 46.51
C LEU A 120 -8.35 22.29 45.36
N GLN A 121 -9.12 21.22 45.59
CA GLN A 121 -9.51 20.27 44.54
C GLN A 121 -10.21 20.98 43.37
N TYR A 122 -11.22 21.80 43.68
CA TYR A 122 -11.94 22.58 42.67
C TYR A 122 -11.01 23.52 41.89
N SER A 123 -10.10 24.19 42.58
CA SER A 123 -9.15 25.12 41.94
C SER A 123 -8.20 24.39 40.99
N ILE A 124 -7.66 23.23 41.40
CA ILE A 124 -6.79 22.40 40.55
C ILE A 124 -7.54 21.91 39.32
N ILE A 125 -8.74 21.35 39.51
CA ILE A 125 -9.56 20.81 38.40
C ILE A 125 -9.91 21.93 37.40
N ASN A 126 -10.34 23.10 37.88
CA ASN A 126 -10.66 24.24 37.04
C ASN A 126 -9.47 24.71 36.19
N GLU A 127 -8.25 24.76 36.75
CA GLU A 127 -7.05 25.13 35.98
C GLU A 127 -6.66 24.05 34.96
N ILE A 128 -6.83 22.77 35.31
CA ILE A 128 -6.65 21.65 34.36
C ILE A 128 -7.63 21.78 33.19
N GLU A 129 -8.91 22.03 33.45
CA GLU A 129 -9.94 22.22 32.41
C GLU A 129 -9.68 23.44 31.52
N LYS A 130 -9.29 24.58 32.10
CA LYS A 130 -8.90 25.77 31.33
C LYS A 130 -7.69 25.49 30.44
N SER A 131 -6.69 24.77 30.96
CA SER A 131 -5.50 24.42 30.20
C SER A 131 -5.84 23.50 29.02
N LEU A 132 -6.75 22.54 29.22
CA LEU A 132 -7.23 21.68 28.13
C LEU A 132 -7.89 22.48 27.02
N LYS A 133 -8.78 23.42 27.36
CA LYS A 133 -9.43 24.28 26.34
C LYS A 133 -8.41 25.03 25.50
N LYS A 134 -7.33 25.51 26.12
CA LYS A 134 -6.22 26.16 25.40
C LYS A 134 -5.46 25.18 24.50
N ILE A 135 -5.13 24.00 25.00
CA ILE A 135 -4.42 22.95 24.22
C ILE A 135 -5.25 22.49 23.03
N SER A 136 -6.54 22.19 23.23
CA SER A 136 -7.45 21.78 22.16
C SER A 136 -7.54 22.85 21.07
N LYS A 137 -7.63 24.13 21.45
CA LYS A 137 -7.57 25.25 20.51
C LYS A 137 -6.28 25.27 19.68
N ILE A 138 -5.12 25.08 20.31
CA ILE A 138 -3.82 25.01 19.61
C ILE A 138 -3.81 23.88 18.57
N ILE A 139 -4.35 22.70 18.92
CA ILE A 139 -4.41 21.55 18.01
C ILE A 139 -5.34 21.82 16.83
N THR A 140 -6.53 22.37 17.10
CA THR A 140 -7.50 22.70 16.05
C THR A 140 -6.94 23.73 15.07
N GLU A 141 -6.30 24.78 15.58
CA GLU A 141 -5.72 25.88 14.80
C GLU A 141 -4.44 25.51 14.02
N PHE A 142 -3.78 24.40 14.36
CA PHE A 142 -2.59 23.95 13.64
C PHE A 142 -2.89 23.74 12.16
N LYS A 143 -2.17 24.40 11.24
CA LYS A 143 -2.39 24.21 9.81
C LYS A 143 -1.85 22.85 9.36
N GLN A 144 -2.74 22.00 8.87
CA GLN A 144 -2.39 20.70 8.34
C GLN A 144 -2.29 20.77 6.80
N ASP A 145 -1.28 20.12 6.24
CA ASP A 145 -1.00 20.06 4.80
C ASP A 145 -1.73 18.92 4.06
N PHE A 146 -2.20 17.91 4.81
CA PHE A 146 -3.05 16.84 4.30
C PHE A 146 -4.51 17.07 4.63
N GLU A 147 -5.35 17.06 3.61
CA GLU A 147 -6.79 17.17 3.74
C GLU A 147 -7.45 15.86 3.29
N ILE A 148 -8.67 15.60 3.75
CA ILE A 148 -9.48 14.42 3.39
C ILE A 148 -9.60 14.26 1.86
N LYS A 149 -9.52 15.35 1.09
CA LYS A 149 -9.56 15.33 -0.38
C LYS A 149 -8.48 14.45 -1.04
N TYR A 150 -7.35 14.22 -0.37
CA TYR A 150 -6.31 13.29 -0.83
C TYR A 150 -6.82 11.84 -0.93
N ILE A 151 -7.82 11.49 -0.12
CA ILE A 151 -8.48 10.17 -0.14
C ILE A 151 -9.64 10.17 -1.16
N GLN A 152 -10.19 11.35 -1.48
CA GLN A 152 -11.34 11.52 -2.40
C GLN A 152 -10.92 11.65 -3.87
N GLY A 153 -9.67 11.32 -4.20
CA GLY A 153 -9.17 11.25 -5.57
C GLY A 153 -8.24 12.37 -6.00
N GLU A 154 -8.03 13.40 -5.17
CA GLU A 154 -7.06 14.48 -5.43
C GLU A 154 -5.74 14.20 -4.72
N ASP A 155 -4.94 13.28 -5.24
CA ASP A 155 -3.63 12.91 -4.66
C ASP A 155 -2.45 13.49 -5.49
N PRO A 156 -2.03 14.75 -5.25
CA PRO A 156 -0.94 15.38 -5.99
C PRO A 156 0.41 14.68 -5.78
N ILE A 157 0.59 13.94 -4.68
CA ILE A 157 1.82 13.19 -4.41
C ILE A 157 1.87 11.98 -5.32
N LEU A 158 0.77 11.24 -5.41
CA LEU A 158 0.65 10.12 -6.35
C LEU A 158 0.81 10.58 -7.79
N GLU A 159 0.23 11.73 -8.16
CA GLU A 159 0.41 12.30 -9.49
C GLU A 159 1.88 12.62 -9.80
N GLU A 160 2.62 13.22 -8.87
CA GLU A 160 4.05 13.48 -9.09
C GLU A 160 4.87 12.19 -9.13
N ILE A 161 4.62 11.22 -8.24
CA ILE A 161 5.30 9.92 -8.25
C ILE A 161 5.08 9.19 -9.58
N THR A 162 3.83 9.13 -10.06
CA THR A 162 3.49 8.45 -11.32
C THR A 162 4.14 9.13 -12.53
N LYS A 163 4.27 10.46 -12.52
CA LYS A 163 5.00 11.22 -13.55
C LYS A 163 6.51 10.96 -13.54
N ILE A 164 7.13 10.78 -12.37
CA ILE A 164 8.57 10.49 -12.24
C ILE A 164 8.88 9.05 -12.67
N ILE A 165 8.06 8.08 -12.23
CA ILE A 165 8.30 6.65 -12.47
C ILE A 165 7.83 6.21 -13.85
N GLN A 166 6.67 6.68 -14.33
CA GLN A 166 6.10 6.31 -15.64
C GLN A 166 6.07 4.78 -15.83
N GLU A 167 6.72 4.27 -16.89
CA GLU A 167 6.78 2.85 -17.24
C GLU A 167 8.00 2.12 -16.65
N LYS A 168 8.80 2.77 -15.79
CA LYS A 168 10.02 2.20 -15.17
C LYS A 168 9.66 1.29 -13.98
N ILE A 169 8.83 0.29 -14.24
CA ILE A 169 8.34 -0.68 -13.24
C ILE A 169 8.62 -2.09 -13.75
N SER A 170 9.16 -2.96 -12.89
CA SER A 170 9.35 -4.36 -13.26
C SER A 170 8.02 -5.02 -13.64
N PRO A 171 8.02 -6.01 -14.57
CA PRO A 171 6.82 -6.80 -14.83
C PRO A 171 6.40 -7.56 -13.56
N GLU A 172 5.09 -7.84 -13.45
CA GLU A 172 4.59 -8.71 -12.39
C GLU A 172 5.06 -10.15 -12.60
N ILE A 173 5.61 -10.75 -11.55
CA ILE A 173 5.95 -12.18 -11.56
C ILE A 173 4.67 -13.03 -11.68
N SER A 174 4.68 -14.01 -12.57
CA SER A 174 3.54 -14.91 -12.76
C SER A 174 3.23 -15.72 -11.50
N LEU A 175 1.99 -16.23 -11.37
CA LEU A 175 1.61 -17.08 -10.23
C LEU A 175 2.51 -18.32 -10.11
N ILE A 176 2.86 -18.94 -11.25
CA ILE A 176 3.72 -20.14 -11.29
C ILE A 176 5.13 -19.81 -10.79
N GLU A 177 5.68 -18.66 -11.18
CA GLU A 177 6.99 -18.21 -10.70
C GLU A 177 6.95 -17.83 -9.21
N LYS A 178 5.88 -17.15 -8.74
CA LYS A 178 5.67 -16.87 -7.32
C LYS A 178 5.64 -18.15 -6.50
N GLU A 179 4.93 -19.19 -6.93
CA GLU A 179 4.89 -20.49 -6.24
C GLU A 179 6.28 -21.16 -6.16
N LYS A 180 7.06 -21.09 -7.24
CA LYS A 180 8.45 -21.59 -7.23
C LYS A 180 9.30 -20.81 -6.24
N LEU A 181 9.17 -19.48 -6.25
CA LEU A 181 9.91 -18.59 -5.37
C LEU A 181 9.55 -18.83 -3.90
N PHE A 182 8.28 -19.11 -3.58
CA PHE A 182 7.86 -19.43 -2.22
C PHE A 182 8.46 -20.74 -1.73
N LYS A 183 8.44 -21.79 -2.56
CA LYS A 183 9.08 -23.08 -2.22
C LYS A 183 10.60 -22.95 -2.02
N GLU A 184 11.25 -22.11 -2.83
CA GLU A 184 12.66 -21.77 -2.62
C GLU A 184 12.85 -20.99 -1.32
N GLY A 185 11.99 -19.99 -1.08
CA GLY A 185 12.00 -19.13 0.09
C GLY A 185 11.88 -19.89 1.40
N GLU A 186 11.04 -20.93 1.47
CA GLU A 186 10.95 -21.80 2.66
C GLU A 186 12.32 -22.39 3.00
N LYS A 187 13.00 -22.99 2.02
CA LYS A 187 14.35 -23.55 2.22
C LYS A 187 15.38 -22.49 2.55
N ARG A 188 15.31 -21.31 1.91
CA ARG A 188 16.22 -20.19 2.19
C ARG A 188 16.07 -19.74 3.63
N TYR A 189 14.84 -19.57 4.11
CA TYR A 189 14.57 -19.05 5.45
C TYR A 189 14.92 -20.05 6.54
N GLU A 190 14.68 -21.35 6.32
CA GLU A 190 15.15 -22.43 7.20
C GLU A 190 16.67 -22.44 7.38
N ASN A 191 17.42 -22.01 6.36
CA ASN A 191 18.89 -21.97 6.37
C ASN A 191 19.44 -20.56 6.58
N GLU A 192 18.61 -19.58 6.98
CA GLU A 192 18.99 -18.18 7.18
C GLU A 192 19.69 -17.53 5.97
N ILE A 193 19.32 -17.96 4.76
CA ILE A 193 19.84 -17.42 3.51
C ILE A 193 19.09 -16.13 3.17
N PRO A 194 19.77 -14.98 3.04
CA PRO A 194 19.15 -13.68 2.77
C PRO A 194 18.59 -13.55 1.34
N PRO A 195 17.70 -12.59 1.06
CA PRO A 195 17.02 -11.71 2.01
C PRO A 195 15.67 -12.28 2.48
N GLY A 196 15.12 -11.75 3.58
CA GLY A 196 13.75 -11.99 4.04
C GLY A 196 13.59 -13.01 5.16
N TYR A 197 14.65 -13.71 5.59
CA TYR A 197 14.53 -14.70 6.67
C TYR A 197 14.16 -14.08 8.03
N LYS A 198 14.35 -12.76 8.21
CA LYS A 198 13.91 -12.03 9.40
C LYS A 198 12.39 -11.82 9.46
N ASP A 199 11.70 -12.03 8.36
CA ASP A 199 10.25 -11.81 8.24
C ASP A 199 9.43 -13.12 8.35
N ILE A 200 10.05 -14.22 8.80
CA ILE A 200 9.41 -15.55 8.90
C ILE A 200 8.12 -15.56 9.74
N ASN A 201 7.99 -14.64 10.70
CA ASN A 201 6.82 -14.51 11.57
C ASN A 201 5.64 -13.79 10.91
N LYS A 202 5.81 -13.22 9.71
CA LYS A 202 4.71 -12.60 8.95
C LYS A 202 3.74 -13.68 8.44
N PRO A 203 2.43 -13.39 8.37
CA PRO A 203 1.43 -14.39 8.01
C PRO A 203 1.48 -14.77 6.53
N LYS A 204 1.20 -16.06 6.25
CA LYS A 204 1.01 -16.62 4.91
C LYS A 204 2.19 -16.27 3.98
N ASN A 205 1.90 -15.62 2.85
CA ASN A 205 2.88 -15.27 1.82
C ASN A 205 3.48 -13.87 2.03
N GLU A 206 3.03 -13.08 3.03
CA GLU A 206 3.61 -11.75 3.32
C GLU A 206 5.08 -11.86 3.78
N LYS A 207 5.49 -13.02 4.30
CA LYS A 207 6.89 -13.30 4.68
C LYS A 207 7.85 -13.35 3.48
N PHE A 208 7.35 -13.54 2.26
CA PHE A 208 8.19 -13.65 1.05
C PHE A 208 8.34 -12.33 0.28
N GLY A 209 7.83 -11.21 0.81
CA GLY A 209 7.88 -9.91 0.12
C GLY A 209 9.31 -9.52 -0.30
N ASP A 210 10.26 -9.60 0.63
CA ASP A 210 11.67 -9.31 0.38
C ASP A 210 12.28 -10.19 -0.71
N LEU A 211 11.88 -11.47 -0.76
CA LEU A 211 12.36 -12.40 -1.78
C LEU A 211 11.77 -12.10 -3.16
N ILE A 212 10.51 -11.67 -3.22
CA ILE A 212 9.88 -11.18 -4.46
C ILE A 212 10.63 -9.95 -4.95
N ILE A 213 10.84 -8.95 -4.10
CA ILE A 213 11.60 -7.73 -4.44
C ILE A 213 12.98 -8.13 -4.95
N TRP A 214 13.69 -9.02 -4.26
CA TRP A 214 15.01 -9.50 -4.65
C TRP A 214 15.03 -10.14 -6.04
N ASN A 215 14.01 -10.91 -6.39
CA ASN A 215 13.87 -11.49 -7.73
C ASN A 215 13.63 -10.40 -8.79
N GLU A 216 12.73 -9.45 -8.51
CA GLU A 216 12.40 -8.35 -9.43
C GLU A 216 13.59 -7.41 -9.66
N LEU A 217 14.41 -7.13 -8.63
CA LEU A 217 15.65 -6.37 -8.76
C LEU A 217 16.64 -7.04 -9.73
N GLN A 218 16.79 -8.37 -9.64
CA GLN A 218 17.66 -9.12 -10.55
C GLN A 218 17.13 -9.11 -11.98
N ASN A 219 15.81 -9.18 -12.17
CA ASN A 219 15.19 -9.10 -13.49
C ASN A 219 15.39 -7.71 -14.11
N LEU A 220 15.19 -6.64 -13.34
CA LEU A 220 15.46 -5.27 -13.78
C LEU A 220 16.93 -5.08 -14.20
N ALA A 221 17.89 -5.62 -13.44
CA ALA A 221 19.30 -5.52 -13.80
C ALA A 221 19.64 -6.26 -15.11
N LYS A 222 19.00 -7.41 -15.35
CA LYS A 222 19.17 -8.17 -16.61
C LYS A 222 18.55 -7.43 -17.79
N GLU A 223 17.34 -6.92 -17.62
CA GLU A 223 16.59 -6.22 -18.67
C GLU A 223 17.24 -4.89 -19.06
N THR A 224 17.65 -4.10 -18.07
CA THR A 224 18.28 -2.79 -18.31
C THR A 224 19.78 -2.89 -18.61
N GLU A 225 20.36 -4.08 -18.43
CA GLU A 225 21.80 -4.34 -18.45
C GLU A 225 22.61 -3.41 -17.52
N LYS A 226 22.00 -2.91 -16.43
CA LYS A 226 22.63 -1.99 -15.47
C LYS A 226 22.76 -2.61 -14.08
N SER A 227 23.75 -2.12 -13.35
CA SER A 227 23.87 -2.35 -11.91
C SER A 227 22.70 -1.71 -11.16
N VAL A 228 22.46 -2.14 -9.92
CA VAL A 228 21.35 -1.68 -9.07
C VAL A 228 21.88 -1.03 -7.81
N LEU A 229 21.39 0.19 -7.54
CA LEU A 229 21.48 0.85 -6.25
C LEU A 229 20.10 0.83 -5.59
N PHE A 230 19.94 0.02 -4.56
CA PHE A 230 18.68 -0.12 -3.82
C PHE A 230 18.64 0.83 -2.61
N ILE A 231 17.61 1.66 -2.52
CA ILE A 231 17.44 2.65 -1.45
C ILE A 231 16.46 2.12 -0.42
N SER A 232 16.99 1.65 0.70
CA SER A 232 16.19 1.05 1.77
C SER A 232 16.72 1.40 3.14
N ASP A 233 15.79 1.82 4.01
CA ASP A 233 16.04 2.06 5.42
C ASP A 233 15.90 0.79 6.27
N ASP A 234 15.39 -0.31 5.69
CA ASP A 234 15.38 -1.64 6.31
C ASP A 234 16.80 -2.23 6.28
N ARG A 235 17.52 -1.99 7.38
CA ARG A 235 18.89 -2.46 7.59
C ARG A 235 18.93 -3.65 8.55
N LYS A 236 17.98 -4.59 8.46
CA LYS A 236 18.02 -5.86 9.21
C LYS A 236 19.23 -6.73 8.83
N ASP A 237 19.53 -7.73 9.66
CA ASP A 237 20.72 -8.58 9.51
C ASP A 237 20.69 -9.49 8.26
N ASP A 238 19.55 -9.62 7.60
CA ASP A 238 19.40 -10.32 6.32
C ASP A 238 19.70 -9.43 5.12
N TRP A 239 19.59 -8.11 5.26
CA TRP A 239 19.93 -7.17 4.19
C TRP A 239 21.32 -6.55 4.34
N ALA A 240 21.72 -6.19 5.56
CA ALA A 240 22.88 -5.34 5.82
C ALA A 240 23.87 -5.91 6.83
N ILE A 241 25.13 -5.50 6.71
CA ILE A 241 26.18 -5.79 7.68
C ILE A 241 26.31 -4.62 8.64
N LYS A 242 26.09 -4.87 9.92
CA LYS A 242 26.35 -3.89 10.99
C LYS A 242 27.59 -4.29 11.79
N PHE A 243 28.48 -3.34 12.01
CA PHE A 243 29.67 -3.53 12.85
C PHE A 243 29.82 -2.39 13.85
N LYS A 244 29.71 -2.68 15.15
CA LYS A 244 29.79 -1.69 16.24
C LYS A 244 28.88 -0.46 16.02
N GLY A 245 27.69 -0.67 15.49
CA GLY A 245 26.73 0.39 15.18
C GLY A 245 26.95 1.09 13.84
N TYR A 246 28.03 0.78 13.12
CA TYR A 246 28.26 1.27 11.76
C TYR A 246 27.61 0.35 10.73
N ASP A 247 26.95 0.96 9.75
CA ASP A 247 26.45 0.28 8.58
C ASP A 247 27.58 0.10 7.54
N LEU A 248 27.92 -1.15 7.21
CA LEU A 248 28.98 -1.51 6.26
C LEU A 248 28.44 -1.85 4.86
N GLY A 249 27.16 -1.56 4.59
CA GLY A 249 26.50 -1.88 3.32
C GLY A 249 25.77 -3.23 3.33
N PRO A 250 25.35 -3.72 2.15
CA PRO A 250 24.63 -4.97 2.04
C PRO A 250 25.49 -6.19 2.38
N ARG A 251 24.81 -7.27 2.73
CA ARG A 251 25.41 -8.60 2.91
C ARG A 251 26.22 -9.04 1.70
N LYS A 252 27.37 -9.68 1.96
CA LYS A 252 28.27 -10.13 0.90
C LYS A 252 27.65 -11.25 0.05
N GLU A 253 26.80 -12.06 0.67
CA GLU A 253 26.01 -13.10 0.03
C GLU A 253 25.10 -12.51 -1.05
N LEU A 254 24.40 -11.41 -0.73
CA LEU A 254 23.53 -10.70 -1.68
C LEU A 254 24.33 -10.15 -2.86
N ILE A 255 25.46 -9.48 -2.60
CA ILE A 255 26.33 -8.93 -3.64
C ILE A 255 26.83 -10.05 -4.57
N LYS A 256 27.29 -11.16 -3.98
CA LYS A 256 27.83 -12.31 -4.72
C LYS A 256 26.75 -13.00 -5.55
N GLU A 257 25.59 -13.26 -4.97
CA GLU A 257 24.45 -13.88 -5.65
C GLU A 257 23.99 -13.02 -6.82
N PHE A 258 23.80 -11.71 -6.60
CA PHE A 258 23.37 -10.78 -7.63
C PHE A 258 24.36 -10.75 -8.80
N LEU A 259 25.66 -10.64 -8.50
CA LEU A 259 26.71 -10.66 -9.52
C LEU A 259 26.74 -11.97 -10.29
N THR A 260 26.56 -13.11 -9.61
CA THR A 260 26.54 -14.44 -10.24
C THR A 260 25.34 -14.59 -11.18
N ASN A 261 24.17 -14.12 -10.75
CA ASN A 261 22.92 -14.33 -11.46
C ASN A 261 22.69 -13.33 -12.60
N THR A 262 23.23 -12.10 -12.49
CA THR A 262 22.96 -10.99 -13.42
C THR A 262 24.20 -10.54 -14.20
N GLY A 263 25.40 -10.83 -13.70
CA GLY A 263 26.64 -10.23 -14.20
C GLY A 263 26.80 -8.74 -13.88
N LYS A 264 25.89 -8.15 -13.09
CA LYS A 264 25.87 -6.71 -12.71
C LYS A 264 26.15 -6.53 -11.22
N LEU A 265 26.46 -5.31 -10.82
CA LEU A 265 26.74 -4.99 -9.42
C LEU A 265 25.45 -4.63 -8.67
N PHE A 266 25.41 -4.95 -7.38
CA PHE A 266 24.35 -4.56 -6.47
C PHE A 266 24.94 -3.86 -5.25
N TYR A 267 24.31 -2.76 -4.84
CA TYR A 267 24.56 -2.13 -3.56
C TYR A 267 23.29 -1.56 -2.97
N SER A 268 23.25 -1.35 -1.66
CA SER A 268 22.14 -0.69 -1.00
C SER A 268 22.59 0.34 0.03
N ILE A 269 21.83 1.44 0.10
CA ILE A 269 22.07 2.55 1.02
C ILE A 269 20.74 3.00 1.65
N THR A 270 20.81 3.66 2.80
CA THR A 270 19.65 4.31 3.44
C THR A 270 19.14 5.51 2.63
N THR A 271 17.90 5.92 2.87
CA THR A 271 17.29 7.12 2.28
C THR A 271 18.08 8.38 2.63
N THR A 272 18.53 8.53 3.89
CA THR A 272 19.37 9.68 4.30
C THR A 272 20.66 9.77 3.48
N LYS A 273 21.36 8.64 3.31
CA LYS A 273 22.58 8.61 2.50
C LYS A 273 22.31 8.90 1.02
N PHE A 274 21.18 8.43 0.49
CA PHE A 274 20.74 8.77 -0.87
C PHE A 274 20.54 10.28 -1.04
N ILE A 275 19.80 10.92 -0.12
CA ILE A 275 19.60 12.37 -0.10
C ILE A 275 20.94 13.11 -0.10
N GLN A 276 21.88 12.73 0.77
CA GLN A 276 23.21 13.34 0.83
C GLN A 276 23.98 13.18 -0.49
N LEU A 277 24.06 11.96 -1.02
CA LEU A 277 24.84 11.67 -2.23
C LEU A 277 24.32 12.44 -3.46
N ILE A 278 23.00 12.47 -3.66
CA ILE A 278 22.41 13.18 -4.79
C ILE A 278 22.52 14.69 -4.58
N SER A 279 22.25 15.20 -3.38
CA SER A 279 22.38 16.63 -3.09
C SER A 279 23.82 17.14 -3.26
N GLU A 280 24.82 16.39 -2.83
CA GLU A 280 26.23 16.70 -3.07
C GLU A 280 26.56 16.70 -4.58
N SER A 281 26.11 15.67 -5.30
CA SER A 281 26.41 15.50 -6.73
C SER A 281 25.79 16.60 -7.60
N PHE A 282 24.58 17.04 -7.26
CA PHE A 282 23.81 18.04 -8.01
C PHE A 282 23.81 19.44 -7.36
N LYS A 283 24.56 19.62 -6.27
CA LYS A 283 24.67 20.88 -5.50
C LYS A 283 23.30 21.41 -5.02
N ILE A 284 22.42 20.51 -4.61
CA ILE A 284 21.13 20.87 -3.99
C ILE A 284 21.41 21.37 -2.58
N SER A 285 20.88 22.54 -2.24
CA SER A 285 21.05 23.17 -0.94
C SER A 285 19.79 23.05 -0.06
N ASN A 286 19.99 23.28 1.25
CA ASN A 286 18.95 23.29 2.28
C ASN A 286 18.28 21.91 2.46
N THR A 287 19.08 20.86 2.64
CA THR A 287 18.64 19.47 2.79
C THR A 287 18.70 18.99 4.23
N GLU A 288 19.28 19.76 5.15
CA GLU A 288 19.58 19.37 6.52
C GLU A 288 18.28 18.99 7.26
N LYS A 289 17.22 19.79 7.11
CA LYS A 289 15.91 19.49 7.71
C LYS A 289 15.26 18.23 7.13
N LEU A 290 15.49 17.93 5.86
CA LEU A 290 14.98 16.72 5.22
C LEU A 290 15.75 15.51 5.74
N GLU A 291 17.07 15.60 5.85
CA GLU A 291 17.92 14.55 6.43
C GLU A 291 17.53 14.26 7.88
N GLU A 292 17.37 15.28 8.71
CA GLU A 292 16.91 15.15 10.11
C GLU A 292 15.52 14.48 10.19
N GLU A 293 14.55 14.94 9.39
CA GLU A 293 13.21 14.33 9.37
C GLU A 293 13.26 12.86 8.89
N THR A 294 14.11 12.56 7.91
CA THR A 294 14.33 11.19 7.40
C THR A 294 14.88 10.27 8.49
N GLU A 295 15.89 10.72 9.24
CA GLU A 295 16.46 9.95 10.34
C GLU A 295 15.47 9.70 11.48
N ILE A 296 14.63 10.70 11.80
CA ILE A 296 13.57 10.56 12.80
C ILE A 296 12.56 9.50 12.34
N ILE A 297 12.10 9.58 11.09
CA ILE A 297 11.17 8.60 10.51
C ILE A 297 11.80 7.20 10.54
N GLN A 298 13.06 7.05 10.13
CA GLN A 298 13.77 5.78 10.16
C GLN A 298 13.84 5.17 11.57
N LYS A 299 14.18 5.98 12.58
CA LYS A 299 14.21 5.52 13.99
C LYS A 299 12.85 5.04 14.46
N ASN A 300 11.78 5.77 14.12
CA ASN A 300 10.41 5.42 14.51
C ASN A 300 9.90 4.14 13.83
N ILE A 301 10.31 3.88 12.58
CA ILE A 301 9.97 2.64 11.87
C ILE A 301 10.66 1.44 12.53
N ASN A 302 11.92 1.60 12.96
CA ASN A 302 12.74 0.53 13.53
C ASN A 302 12.43 0.20 15.00
N SER A 303 11.75 1.06 15.76
CA SER A 303 11.47 0.88 17.19
C SER A 303 10.20 0.04 17.51
N ASP A 304 9.61 -0.61 16.51
CA ASP A 304 8.40 -1.46 16.56
C ASP A 304 7.05 -0.79 16.92
N ASN A 305 5.97 -1.33 16.31
CA ASN A 305 4.53 -1.23 16.59
C ASN A 305 3.59 -0.23 15.90
N ILE A 306 4.02 0.85 15.23
CA ILE A 306 3.04 1.80 14.66
C ILE A 306 2.27 1.22 13.45
N TYR A 307 2.88 0.29 12.69
CA TYR A 307 2.31 -0.18 11.43
C TYR A 307 1.47 -1.46 11.52
N TYR A 308 1.71 -2.34 12.49
CA TYR A 308 1.08 -3.67 12.53
C TYR A 308 -0.19 -3.75 13.37
N ALA A 309 -0.31 -2.96 14.45
CA ALA A 309 -1.51 -2.97 15.30
C ALA A 309 -2.75 -2.44 14.57
N ASN A 310 -2.57 -1.47 13.67
CA ASN A 310 -3.66 -0.84 12.93
C ASN A 310 -3.94 -1.48 11.56
N LYS A 311 -3.06 -2.33 11.01
CA LYS A 311 -3.23 -2.92 9.67
C LYS A 311 -4.46 -3.84 9.55
N TYR A 312 -4.90 -4.47 10.64
CA TYR A 312 -6.01 -5.41 10.63
C TYR A 312 -7.37 -4.75 10.88
N ASP A 313 -7.45 -3.81 11.83
CA ASP A 313 -8.72 -3.12 12.16
C ASP A 313 -9.07 -2.02 11.15
N ILE A 314 -8.06 -1.27 10.68
CA ILE A 314 -8.27 -0.19 9.69
C ILE A 314 -8.64 -0.78 8.32
N ASN A 315 -8.05 -1.90 7.90
CA ASN A 315 -8.45 -2.53 6.64
C ASN A 315 -9.93 -2.95 6.68
N GLU A 316 -10.45 -3.46 7.79
CA GLU A 316 -11.88 -3.78 7.89
C GLU A 316 -12.78 -2.54 7.90
N GLN A 317 -12.39 -1.47 8.61
CA GLN A 317 -13.18 -0.24 8.65
C GLN A 317 -13.12 0.55 7.34
N PHE A 318 -11.98 0.59 6.65
CA PHE A 318 -11.85 1.16 5.31
C PHE A 318 -12.60 0.36 4.26
N ILE A 319 -12.52 -0.97 4.30
CA ILE A 319 -13.35 -1.84 3.46
C ILE A 319 -14.83 -1.53 3.73
N LYS A 320 -15.26 -1.28 4.97
CA LYS A 320 -16.65 -0.91 5.29
C LYS A 320 -17.06 0.50 4.82
N ILE A 321 -16.17 1.51 4.88
CA ILE A 321 -16.45 2.88 4.44
C ILE A 321 -16.50 2.97 2.90
N PHE A 322 -15.58 2.31 2.19
CA PHE A 322 -15.60 2.26 0.73
C PHE A 322 -16.63 1.27 0.16
N ASN A 323 -17.01 0.23 0.92
CA ASN A 323 -18.15 -0.64 0.58
C ASN A 323 -19.47 -0.16 1.19
N ASP A 324 -19.56 1.09 1.69
CA ASP A 324 -20.84 1.64 2.13
C ASP A 324 -21.77 1.79 0.91
N PRO A 325 -22.86 1.01 0.84
CA PRO A 325 -23.77 1.01 -0.31
C PRO A 325 -24.40 2.40 -0.57
N ARG A 326 -24.36 3.30 0.40
CA ARG A 326 -24.89 4.67 0.29
C ARG A 326 -24.06 5.56 -0.64
N HIS A 327 -22.79 5.23 -0.87
CA HIS A 327 -21.95 5.98 -1.82
C HIS A 327 -22.14 5.57 -3.29
N TYR A 328 -22.76 4.41 -3.54
CA TYR A 328 -23.03 3.86 -4.87
C TYR A 328 -24.52 3.54 -5.09
N GLN A 329 -25.42 4.24 -4.39
CA GLN A 329 -26.85 3.92 -4.40
C GLN A 329 -27.48 3.96 -5.80
N ASN A 330 -26.93 4.74 -6.72
CA ASN A 330 -27.40 4.79 -8.12
C ASN A 330 -26.86 3.66 -9.01
N GLU A 331 -25.81 2.93 -8.59
CA GLU A 331 -25.23 1.82 -9.36
C GLU A 331 -25.71 0.45 -8.88
N ILE A 332 -26.05 0.30 -7.59
CA ILE A 332 -26.50 -0.99 -7.00
C ILE A 332 -27.93 -1.38 -7.42
N GLU A 333 -28.80 -0.40 -7.71
CA GLU A 333 -30.15 -0.68 -8.23
C GLU A 333 -30.12 -1.34 -9.63
N ASP A 334 -29.10 -1.02 -10.44
CA ASP A 334 -28.91 -1.64 -11.76
C ASP A 334 -28.51 -3.12 -11.66
N TYR A 335 -27.75 -3.53 -10.63
CA TYR A 335 -27.31 -4.91 -10.46
C TYR A 335 -28.46 -5.88 -10.10
N LYS A 336 -29.40 -5.45 -9.25
CA LYS A 336 -30.57 -6.28 -8.92
C LYS A 336 -31.46 -6.48 -10.14
N SER A 337 -31.71 -5.41 -10.87
CA SER A 337 -32.45 -5.42 -12.15
C SER A 337 -31.80 -6.37 -13.17
N TYR A 338 -30.46 -6.38 -13.27
CA TYR A 338 -29.72 -7.28 -14.17
C TYR A 338 -29.79 -8.75 -13.75
N SER A 339 -29.72 -9.06 -12.45
CA SER A 339 -29.80 -10.44 -11.97
C SER A 339 -31.17 -11.08 -12.23
N ASP A 340 -32.25 -10.29 -12.10
CA ASP A 340 -33.60 -10.72 -12.41
C ASP A 340 -33.79 -10.93 -13.92
N TYR A 341 -33.13 -10.11 -14.74
CA TYR A 341 -33.13 -10.22 -16.20
C TYR A 341 -32.35 -11.46 -16.69
N ILE A 342 -31.21 -11.79 -16.06
CA ILE A 342 -30.42 -13.00 -16.33
C ILE A 342 -31.23 -14.26 -16.02
N ASN A 343 -31.95 -14.28 -14.89
CA ASN A 343 -32.82 -15.39 -14.52
C ASN A 343 -33.96 -15.60 -15.52
N GLN A 344 -34.47 -14.53 -16.13
CA GLN A 344 -35.46 -14.62 -17.22
C GLN A 344 -34.85 -15.16 -18.52
N ILE A 345 -33.60 -14.78 -18.85
CA ILE A 345 -32.89 -15.29 -20.04
C ILE A 345 -32.49 -16.76 -19.90
N GLN A 346 -32.09 -17.20 -18.70
CA GLN A 346 -31.76 -18.61 -18.42
C GLN A 346 -32.97 -19.54 -18.65
N LYS A 347 -34.18 -19.09 -18.31
CA LYS A 347 -35.43 -19.80 -18.61
C LYS A 347 -35.75 -19.83 -20.12
N LEU A 348 -35.25 -18.87 -20.90
CA LEU A 348 -35.46 -18.81 -22.35
C LEU A 348 -34.44 -19.65 -23.14
N THR A 349 -33.25 -19.90 -22.59
CA THR A 349 -32.16 -20.64 -23.27
C THR A 349 -32.24 -22.16 -23.14
N GLU A 350 -33.13 -22.70 -22.29
CA GLU A 350 -33.47 -24.14 -22.30
C GLU A 350 -34.02 -24.62 -23.67
N PHE A 351 -34.44 -23.70 -24.55
CA PHE A 351 -34.98 -24.01 -25.88
C PHE A 351 -33.97 -24.00 -27.04
N LYS A 352 -32.73 -23.53 -26.87
CA LYS A 352 -31.70 -23.55 -27.94
C LYS A 352 -30.28 -23.80 -27.38
N PRO A 353 -29.71 -25.00 -27.57
CA PRO A 353 -28.44 -25.43 -26.95
C PRO A 353 -27.20 -24.65 -27.38
N GLU A 354 -27.25 -23.96 -28.51
CA GLU A 354 -26.10 -23.33 -29.15
C GLU A 354 -25.57 -22.11 -28.38
N TYR A 355 -26.38 -21.53 -27.48
CA TYR A 355 -26.03 -20.37 -26.67
C TYR A 355 -25.48 -20.71 -25.27
N LEU A 356 -25.40 -22.01 -24.92
CA LEU A 356 -24.96 -22.47 -23.60
C LEU A 356 -23.46 -22.30 -23.34
N ASN A 357 -22.62 -22.33 -24.37
CA ASN A 357 -21.16 -22.24 -24.19
C ASN A 357 -20.73 -20.83 -23.75
N ASN A 358 -21.33 -19.78 -24.34
CA ASN A 358 -21.05 -18.39 -23.93
C ASN A 358 -21.60 -18.06 -22.52
N LEU A 359 -22.68 -18.73 -22.09
CA LEU A 359 -23.27 -18.54 -20.76
C LEU A 359 -22.51 -19.31 -19.66
N LYS A 360 -21.89 -20.45 -19.99
CA LYS A 360 -21.02 -21.19 -19.06
C LYS A 360 -19.78 -20.38 -18.70
N ASP A 361 -19.10 -19.81 -19.71
CA ASP A 361 -17.93 -18.95 -19.49
C ASP A 361 -18.29 -17.71 -18.67
N TYR A 362 -19.51 -17.18 -18.85
CA TYR A 362 -20.04 -16.06 -18.07
C TYR A 362 -20.40 -16.42 -16.61
N SER A 363 -20.99 -17.60 -16.39
CA SER A 363 -21.31 -18.10 -15.05
C SER A 363 -20.06 -18.43 -14.23
N GLN A 364 -19.01 -18.98 -14.87
CA GLN A 364 -17.72 -19.21 -14.24
C GLN A 364 -17.01 -17.90 -13.89
N SER A 365 -17.10 -16.88 -14.76
CA SER A 365 -16.54 -15.56 -14.44
C SER A 365 -17.30 -14.85 -13.32
N LEU A 366 -18.62 -15.09 -13.16
CA LEU A 366 -19.40 -14.63 -12.01
C LEU A 366 -19.06 -15.35 -10.68
N GLU A 367 -18.76 -16.65 -10.71
CA GLU A 367 -18.25 -17.36 -9.53
C GLU A 367 -16.86 -16.83 -9.12
N ILE A 368 -15.99 -16.56 -10.09
CA ILE A 368 -14.67 -15.95 -9.85
C ILE A 368 -14.80 -14.54 -9.26
N ILE A 369 -15.85 -13.77 -9.59
CA ILE A 369 -16.13 -12.46 -9.00
C ILE A 369 -16.59 -12.57 -7.54
N LYS A 370 -17.36 -13.60 -7.17
CA LYS A 370 -17.77 -13.82 -5.77
C LYS A 370 -16.59 -14.17 -4.86
N GLU A 371 -15.50 -14.69 -5.42
CA GLU A 371 -14.30 -15.08 -4.66
C GLU A 371 -13.19 -14.02 -4.63
N ILE A 372 -13.28 -12.93 -5.42
CA ILE A 372 -12.18 -11.96 -5.56
C ILE A 372 -12.62 -10.51 -5.30
N ASN A 373 -12.06 -9.90 -4.24
CA ASN A 373 -12.20 -8.48 -3.85
C ASN A 373 -11.33 -7.51 -4.72
N ASP A 374 -11.28 -7.69 -6.04
CA ASP A 374 -10.37 -6.93 -6.93
C ASP A 374 -11.13 -6.13 -8.00
N TYR A 375 -11.19 -4.80 -7.81
CA TYR A 375 -11.87 -3.84 -8.68
C TYR A 375 -11.29 -3.75 -10.11
N LYS A 376 -10.02 -4.12 -10.34
CA LYS A 376 -9.43 -4.12 -11.70
C LYS A 376 -10.05 -5.21 -12.58
N LYS A 377 -10.37 -6.37 -12.00
CA LYS A 377 -11.05 -7.46 -12.71
C LYS A 377 -12.51 -7.12 -13.01
N ILE A 378 -13.19 -6.41 -12.11
CA ILE A 378 -14.55 -5.91 -12.31
C ILE A 378 -14.60 -4.89 -13.47
N ARG A 379 -13.64 -3.96 -13.54
CA ARG A 379 -13.56 -2.98 -14.63
C ARG A 379 -13.24 -3.61 -16.00
N ASN A 380 -12.32 -4.58 -16.03
CA ASN A 380 -12.01 -5.33 -17.26
C ASN A 380 -13.18 -6.22 -17.70
N PHE A 381 -13.93 -6.79 -16.75
CA PHE A 381 -15.17 -7.49 -17.02
C PHE A 381 -16.26 -6.57 -17.59
N TYR A 382 -16.42 -5.35 -17.07
CA TYR A 382 -17.31 -4.33 -17.64
C TYR A 382 -16.94 -3.95 -19.08
N ASN A 383 -15.64 -3.85 -19.37
CA ASN A 383 -15.16 -3.59 -20.73
C ASN A 383 -15.41 -4.79 -21.64
N HIS A 384 -15.19 -6.02 -21.19
CA HIS A 384 -15.56 -7.23 -21.94
C HIS A 384 -17.06 -7.36 -22.17
N LEU A 385 -17.89 -7.04 -21.18
CA LEU A 385 -19.36 -7.01 -21.28
C LEU A 385 -19.87 -6.06 -22.36
N ARG A 386 -19.14 -4.96 -22.61
CA ARG A 386 -19.47 -3.99 -23.66
C ARG A 386 -19.33 -4.59 -25.05
N ASP A 387 -18.37 -5.50 -25.24
CA ASP A 387 -18.12 -6.18 -26.51
C ASP A 387 -19.20 -7.25 -26.83
N TYR A 388 -19.84 -7.82 -25.79
CA TYR A 388 -20.97 -8.75 -25.93
C TYR A 388 -22.34 -8.07 -26.10
N LYS A 389 -22.42 -6.74 -26.00
CA LYS A 389 -23.68 -5.97 -26.11
C LYS A 389 -24.29 -6.03 -27.52
N ASN A 390 -23.46 -6.08 -28.56
CA ASN A 390 -23.90 -6.20 -29.96
C ASN A 390 -24.54 -7.57 -30.29
N PRO A 391 -23.92 -8.71 -29.93
CA PRO A 391 -24.57 -10.03 -30.06
C PRO A 391 -25.89 -10.15 -29.29
N ILE A 392 -26.01 -9.51 -28.13
CA ILE A 392 -27.23 -9.52 -27.30
C ILE A 392 -28.38 -8.71 -27.93
N GLU A 393 -28.08 -7.57 -28.55
CA GLU A 393 -29.09 -6.82 -29.32
C GLU A 393 -29.55 -7.58 -30.57
N GLU A 394 -28.64 -8.27 -31.27
CA GLU A 394 -29.01 -9.15 -32.39
C GLU A 394 -29.87 -10.33 -31.94
N LEU A 395 -29.58 -10.92 -30.78
CA LEU A 395 -30.41 -11.98 -30.19
C LEU A 395 -31.81 -11.51 -29.82
N LYS A 396 -31.95 -10.29 -29.28
CA LYS A 396 -33.26 -9.67 -28.99
C LYS A 396 -34.05 -9.43 -30.27
N LYS A 397 -33.42 -8.87 -31.31
CA LYS A 397 -34.04 -8.67 -32.63
C LYS A 397 -34.47 -10.01 -33.26
N THR A 398 -33.65 -11.05 -33.11
CA THR A 398 -33.95 -12.39 -33.62
C THR A 398 -35.10 -13.05 -32.83
N GLN A 399 -35.17 -12.88 -31.51
CA GLN A 399 -36.29 -13.37 -30.68
C GLN A 399 -37.61 -12.65 -30.98
N GLU A 400 -37.57 -11.33 -31.20
CA GLU A 400 -38.76 -10.57 -31.61
C GLU A 400 -39.23 -10.98 -33.01
N ALA A 401 -38.30 -11.18 -33.95
CA ALA A 401 -38.61 -11.72 -35.27
C ALA A 401 -39.22 -13.13 -35.18
N LEU A 402 -38.66 -14.03 -34.37
CA LEU A 402 -39.19 -15.38 -34.16
C LEU A 402 -40.57 -15.38 -33.48
N LYS A 403 -40.84 -14.45 -32.55
CA LYS A 403 -42.17 -14.26 -31.95
C LYS A 403 -43.20 -13.75 -32.96
N GLN A 404 -42.78 -12.90 -33.91
CA GLN A 404 -43.65 -12.43 -34.99
C GLN A 404 -43.92 -13.52 -36.03
N ILE A 405 -42.94 -14.39 -36.32
CA ILE A 405 -43.10 -15.55 -37.21
C ILE A 405 -44.03 -16.59 -36.58
N ARG A 406 -43.82 -16.97 -35.30
CA ARG A 406 -44.73 -17.89 -34.59
C ARG A 406 -46.18 -17.38 -34.50
N LYS A 407 -46.37 -16.06 -34.29
CA LYS A 407 -47.71 -15.45 -34.32
C LYS A 407 -48.36 -15.45 -35.72
N LYS A 408 -47.60 -15.66 -36.80
CA LYS A 408 -48.11 -15.84 -38.16
C LYS A 408 -48.43 -17.31 -38.45
N ASP A 409 -47.59 -18.25 -38.02
CA ASP A 409 -47.83 -19.69 -38.19
C ASP A 409 -49.03 -20.19 -37.33
N ASP A 410 -49.17 -19.71 -36.09
CA ASP A 410 -50.33 -20.02 -35.22
C ASP A 410 -51.65 -19.47 -35.78
N ARG A 411 -51.62 -18.55 -36.75
CA ARG A 411 -52.83 -18.04 -37.44
C ARG A 411 -53.13 -18.74 -38.76
N SER A 412 -52.24 -19.60 -39.24
CA SER A 412 -52.48 -20.43 -40.44
C SER A 412 -52.97 -21.84 -40.11
N ASP A 413 -52.68 -22.37 -38.92
CA ASP A 413 -53.13 -23.72 -38.52
C ASP A 413 -54.54 -23.74 -37.87
N ASP A 414 -55.05 -22.59 -37.39
CA ASP A 414 -56.41 -22.46 -36.84
C ASP A 414 -57.53 -22.38 -37.92
N ASN A 415 -57.21 -22.60 -39.19
CA ASN A 415 -58.17 -22.60 -40.31
C ASN A 415 -58.30 -23.95 -41.05
N LEU A 416 -57.86 -25.07 -40.47
CA LEU A 416 -58.03 -26.40 -41.09
C LEU A 416 -58.74 -27.46 -40.24
N GLU A 417 -59.39 -27.10 -39.13
CA GLU A 417 -60.24 -28.05 -38.39
C GLU A 417 -61.66 -27.55 -38.05
N ASN A 418 -62.22 -26.62 -38.82
CA ASN A 418 -63.69 -26.53 -38.94
C ASN A 418 -64.11 -25.94 -40.29
N VAL A 419 -64.75 -26.83 -41.09
CA VAL A 419 -65.36 -26.70 -42.44
C VAL A 419 -64.47 -27.11 -43.61
#